data_AF-W6LD96-F1
#
_entry.id   AF-W6LD96-F1
#
_cell.length_a   1.000
_cell.length_b   1.000
_cell.length_c   1.000
_cell.angle_alpha   90.00
_cell.angle_beta   90.00
_cell.angle_gamma   90.00
#
_symmetry.space_group_name_H-M   'P 1'
#
loop_
_entity.id
_entity.type
_entity.pdbx_description
1 polymer ?
#
loop_
_entity_poly.entity_id
_entity_poly.type
_entity_poly.pdbx_seq_one_letter_code
_entity_poly.pdbx_strand_id
1 'polypeptide(L)'
;MKTTVLCKSSWAVVLENKAIKSLYRTPYTLPSLKPFPKDSHCKAVMPAICKLVSPCSRRSWMAAGPTALWAKARALNCGFRRHLAAALAPASPQHAQRRWYLPPVNKNPEEFSPYVEIDLPTDTRIDTIRRSGIADQDWIVTEKVHGTNFGIYLIDETTMRFAKRSGIMDPNENFFGYHTLIDEMTTQIRMLAALIKQKYGIGRIGRLIMNGELFGARYKHPLVPKSTKWCTMPNGKRFPISGVEIQREPFPQYSPELHFYTFDVKYSVSGAEQDFVLLGYDDFIELCARVPKLLYARALVRGTLDQCLAFDVENFKTPLPALLGLGNYPLEGNLAEGVVIRHCKRGDPALEARNVSTIIKLRCSSFMELKHPGKQEELKTTFFNTVRAGALQRTKGNLTVILESMLPQVEAAANELLLNHVSEGRLNNVFSKIGRDTLLRGDVTSDGLAVMLAKDAVKDFLKVCDELVLNTSLEFRKTLIQSAYWAAKELVESNWKSLLYPEGSEVETEDYHGE
;
A
#
# COMPACT_ATOMS: atom_id res chain seq x y z
N MET A 1 36.17 1.12 -11.64
CA MET A 1 36.53 2.39 -12.35
C MET A 1 35.80 2.64 -13.68
N LYS A 2 35.32 1.65 -14.48
CA LYS A 2 34.58 1.95 -15.72
C LYS A 2 33.04 2.11 -15.56
N THR A 3 32.45 1.65 -14.47
CA THR A 3 31.00 1.70 -14.19
C THR A 3 30.49 3.09 -13.78
N THR A 4 31.32 3.88 -13.11
CA THR A 4 30.94 5.17 -12.50
C THR A 4 30.57 6.28 -13.52
N VAL A 5 31.00 6.14 -14.78
CA VAL A 5 30.76 7.13 -15.84
C VAL A 5 29.35 7.01 -16.43
N LEU A 6 28.82 5.79 -16.56
CA LEU A 6 27.49 5.52 -17.13
C LEU A 6 26.33 5.94 -16.22
N CYS A 7 26.51 5.95 -14.89
CA CYS A 7 25.46 6.40 -13.97
C CYS A 7 25.29 7.94 -13.98
N LYS A 8 26.39 8.69 -14.18
CA LYS A 8 26.36 10.16 -14.22
C LYS A 8 25.69 10.74 -15.46
N SER A 9 25.76 10.07 -16.62
CA SER A 9 25.12 10.55 -17.86
C SER A 9 23.58 10.50 -17.80
N SER A 10 23.00 9.53 -17.07
CA SER A 10 21.54 9.42 -16.91
C SER A 10 20.90 10.63 -16.22
N TRP A 11 21.63 11.33 -15.35
CA TRP A 11 21.12 12.51 -14.64
C TRP A 11 21.24 13.80 -15.48
N ALA A 12 22.29 13.91 -16.31
CA ALA A 12 22.45 15.04 -17.23
C ALA A 12 21.30 15.12 -18.26
N VAL A 13 20.89 13.98 -18.81
CA VAL A 13 19.79 13.88 -19.80
C VAL A 13 18.43 14.33 -19.24
N VAL A 14 18.21 14.26 -17.92
CA VAL A 14 17.00 14.78 -17.26
C VAL A 14 17.07 16.31 -17.08
N LEU A 15 18.25 16.87 -16.88
CA LEU A 15 18.46 18.31 -16.65
C LEU A 15 18.49 19.17 -17.93
N GLU A 16 18.82 18.57 -19.08
CA GLU A 16 18.91 19.27 -20.38
C GLU A 16 17.62 19.24 -21.22
N ASN A 17 16.62 18.44 -20.84
CA ASN A 17 15.39 18.33 -21.62
C ASN A 17 14.51 19.57 -21.49
N LYS A 18 14.14 20.19 -22.62
CA LYS A 18 13.36 21.45 -22.73
C LYS A 18 11.86 21.32 -22.34
N ALA A 19 11.52 20.44 -21.39
CA ALA A 19 10.13 20.12 -21.03
C ALA A 19 9.39 21.26 -20.30
N ILE A 20 10.11 22.16 -19.61
CA ILE A 20 9.50 23.16 -18.70
C ILE A 20 8.92 24.39 -19.44
N LYS A 21 9.28 24.64 -20.72
CA LYS A 21 8.81 25.83 -21.48
C LYS A 21 7.70 25.58 -22.52
N SER A 22 7.19 24.36 -22.67
CA SER A 22 6.29 24.00 -23.80
C SER A 22 4.79 23.87 -23.48
N LEU A 23 4.35 24.13 -22.23
CA LEU A 23 2.97 23.86 -21.79
C LEU A 23 2.10 25.11 -21.54
N TYR A 24 2.60 26.31 -21.86
CA TYR A 24 1.85 27.56 -21.69
C TYR A 24 1.84 28.42 -22.96
N ARG A 25 0.90 28.14 -23.87
CA ARG A 25 0.24 29.09 -24.80
C ARG A 25 -0.64 28.34 -25.83
N THR A 26 -1.95 28.25 -25.57
CA THR A 26 -3.06 28.84 -26.39
C THR A 26 -4.43 28.30 -25.91
N PRO A 27 -5.51 29.12 -25.97
CA PRO A 27 -6.89 28.67 -25.76
C PRO A 27 -7.50 28.05 -27.04
N TYR A 28 -8.84 28.04 -27.16
CA TYR A 28 -9.70 27.56 -28.28
C TYR A 28 -10.24 26.12 -28.11
N THR A 29 -11.46 25.92 -27.57
CA THR A 29 -12.82 26.01 -28.17
C THR A 29 -13.30 24.74 -28.89
N LEU A 30 -14.47 24.24 -28.46
CA LEU A 30 -15.25 23.14 -29.05
C LEU A 30 -15.76 23.46 -30.47
N PRO A 31 -15.82 22.45 -31.37
CA PRO A 31 -16.72 22.45 -32.53
C PRO A 31 -17.85 21.40 -32.42
N SER A 32 -18.93 21.64 -33.16
CA SER A 32 -20.23 20.95 -33.08
C SER A 32 -20.44 19.78 -34.05
N LEU A 33 -21.53 19.03 -33.85
CA LEU A 33 -21.99 17.84 -34.60
C LEU A 33 -22.56 18.10 -36.02
N LYS A 34 -22.61 16.99 -36.80
CA LYS A 34 -23.45 16.65 -38.00
C LYS A 34 -22.82 16.85 -39.41
N PRO A 35 -23.24 16.08 -40.46
CA PRO A 35 -23.68 14.67 -40.51
C PRO A 35 -23.11 13.84 -41.70
N PHE A 36 -23.56 12.58 -41.82
CA PHE A 36 -23.31 11.56 -42.89
C PHE A 36 -23.50 12.00 -44.36
N PRO A 37 -22.88 11.30 -45.34
CA PRO A 37 -23.61 10.27 -46.11
C PRO A 37 -22.85 8.93 -46.37
N LYS A 38 -23.42 8.05 -47.20
CA LYS A 38 -23.18 6.59 -47.27
C LYS A 38 -22.44 6.10 -48.55
N ASP A 39 -22.16 4.78 -48.56
CA ASP A 39 -22.16 3.84 -49.70
C ASP A 39 -20.94 3.76 -50.67
N SER A 40 -20.15 2.68 -50.56
CA SER A 40 -20.25 1.48 -51.45
C SER A 40 -18.95 0.76 -51.91
N HIS A 41 -19.05 -0.57 -51.94
CA HIS A 41 -18.37 -1.59 -52.78
C HIS A 41 -16.85 -1.95 -52.73
N CYS A 42 -16.61 -3.13 -52.14
CA CYS A 42 -15.98 -4.34 -52.75
C CYS A 42 -14.59 -4.28 -53.42
N LYS A 43 -13.62 -5.04 -52.86
CA LYS A 43 -13.24 -6.42 -53.28
C LYS A 43 -12.10 -6.99 -52.41
N ALA A 44 -12.05 -8.32 -52.28
CA ALA A 44 -11.01 -9.05 -51.54
C ALA A 44 -10.17 -9.93 -52.49
N VAL A 45 -8.86 -10.04 -52.24
CA VAL A 45 -7.94 -10.96 -52.91
C VAL A 45 -6.88 -11.46 -51.90
N MET A 46 -6.84 -12.78 -51.69
CA MET A 46 -5.73 -13.59 -51.13
C MET A 46 -4.88 -14.13 -52.33
N PRO A 47 -3.71 -14.82 -52.18
CA PRO A 47 -3.14 -15.48 -50.99
C PRO A 47 -1.59 -15.36 -50.84
N ALA A 48 -0.99 -16.05 -49.85
CA ALA A 48 0.06 -17.09 -50.04
C ALA A 48 0.72 -17.54 -48.72
N ILE A 49 0.83 -18.87 -48.51
CA ILE A 49 1.66 -19.51 -47.46
C ILE A 49 2.43 -20.67 -48.11
N CYS A 50 3.75 -20.76 -47.88
CA CYS A 50 4.60 -21.86 -48.37
C CYS A 50 4.78 -22.99 -47.34
N LYS A 51 5.01 -24.21 -47.86
CA LYS A 51 5.21 -25.48 -47.14
C LYS A 51 6.69 -25.91 -47.10
N LEU A 52 6.95 -27.05 -46.42
CA LEU A 52 8.00 -28.10 -46.54
C LEU A 52 8.63 -28.42 -45.16
N VAL A 53 8.87 -29.68 -44.73
CA VAL A 53 8.49 -31.00 -45.28
C VAL A 53 8.28 -32.06 -44.14
N SER A 54 8.47 -33.36 -44.40
CA SER A 54 8.29 -34.53 -43.49
C SER A 54 9.66 -35.28 -43.31
N PRO A 55 9.86 -36.53 -42.78
CA PRO A 55 9.01 -37.75 -42.88
C PRO A 55 8.97 -38.78 -41.70
N CYS A 56 7.99 -39.71 -41.76
CA CYS A 56 7.98 -41.12 -41.26
C CYS A 56 8.17 -41.41 -39.73
N SER A 57 7.67 -42.51 -39.12
CA SER A 57 6.96 -43.72 -39.60
C SER A 57 5.97 -44.30 -38.54
N ARG A 58 5.35 -45.46 -38.79
CA ARG A 58 4.21 -46.04 -38.03
C ARG A 58 4.61 -47.09 -36.98
N ARG A 59 3.83 -47.22 -35.88
CA ARG A 59 3.11 -48.47 -35.50
C ARG A 59 2.14 -48.27 -34.30
N SER A 60 1.18 -49.19 -34.20
CA SER A 60 -0.02 -49.21 -33.35
C SER A 60 0.18 -49.89 -31.97
N TRP A 61 -0.74 -49.67 -31.00
CA TRP A 61 -1.76 -50.66 -30.53
C TRP A 61 -2.60 -50.14 -29.32
N MET A 62 -3.90 -50.48 -29.32
CA MET A 62 -4.94 -50.53 -28.24
C MET A 62 -4.99 -49.55 -27.03
N ALA A 63 -6.16 -48.93 -26.84
CA ALA A 63 -7.13 -49.21 -25.74
C ALA A 63 -8.52 -48.56 -26.06
N ALA A 64 -9.60 -48.98 -25.39
CA ALA A 64 -10.99 -48.74 -25.88
C ALA A 64 -12.03 -48.29 -24.82
N GLY A 65 -13.16 -47.74 -25.29
CA GLY A 65 -14.44 -47.58 -24.57
C GLY A 65 -14.55 -46.34 -23.67
N PRO A 66 -15.77 -45.81 -23.39
CA PRO A 66 -17.04 -46.56 -23.25
C PRO A 66 -18.27 -46.00 -24.01
N THR A 67 -19.41 -46.70 -23.92
CA THR A 67 -20.72 -46.35 -24.52
C THR A 67 -21.92 -46.66 -23.59
N ALA A 68 -23.11 -46.21 -24.03
CA ALA A 68 -24.48 -46.38 -23.51
C ALA A 68 -24.96 -45.32 -22.48
N LEU A 69 -25.92 -44.42 -22.78
CA LEU A 69 -27.33 -44.53 -23.26
C LEU A 69 -28.31 -45.18 -22.27
N TRP A 70 -29.26 -44.39 -21.77
CA TRP A 70 -30.56 -44.85 -21.28
C TRP A 70 -31.66 -43.80 -21.55
N ALA A 71 -32.90 -44.25 -21.80
CA ALA A 71 -34.05 -43.40 -22.12
C ALA A 71 -35.40 -44.08 -21.76
N LYS A 72 -36.47 -43.27 -21.74
CA LYS A 72 -37.93 -43.60 -21.64
C LYS A 72 -38.57 -43.81 -20.25
N ALA A 73 -39.23 -42.74 -19.82
CA ALA A 73 -40.62 -42.61 -19.32
C ALA A 73 -41.48 -43.85 -18.93
N ARG A 74 -42.24 -43.68 -17.83
CA ARG A 74 -43.66 -44.09 -17.69
C ARG A 74 -44.38 -43.28 -16.61
N ALA A 75 -45.71 -43.33 -16.59
CA ALA A 75 -46.60 -42.51 -15.76
C ALA A 75 -47.60 -43.35 -14.93
N LEU A 76 -48.49 -42.65 -14.20
CA LEU A 76 -49.80 -43.08 -13.65
C LEU A 76 -49.89 -43.65 -12.19
N ASN A 77 -50.32 -42.75 -11.28
CA ASN A 77 -51.67 -42.69 -10.66
C ASN A 77 -52.05 -43.45 -9.36
N CYS A 78 -52.94 -42.77 -8.59
CA CYS A 78 -53.97 -43.24 -7.63
C CYS A 78 -53.64 -43.63 -6.16
N GLY A 79 -54.49 -43.15 -5.22
CA GLY A 79 -54.76 -43.83 -3.92
C GLY A 79 -54.64 -42.99 -2.62
N PHE A 80 -55.34 -41.86 -2.42
CA PHE A 80 -56.67 -41.71 -1.77
C PHE A 80 -56.74 -41.78 -0.21
N ARG A 81 -57.64 -40.95 0.38
CA ARG A 81 -58.03 -40.77 1.81
C ARG A 81 -57.18 -39.79 2.67
N ARG A 82 -57.76 -38.98 3.57
CA ARG A 82 -59.11 -38.35 3.69
C ARG A 82 -59.05 -37.26 4.81
N HIS A 83 -59.83 -36.19 4.64
CA HIS A 83 -60.31 -35.19 5.63
C HIS A 83 -59.55 -34.94 6.96
N LEU A 84 -59.22 -33.67 7.23
CA LEU A 84 -60.00 -32.84 8.17
C LEU A 84 -59.83 -31.34 7.86
N ALA A 85 -60.52 -30.48 8.60
CA ALA A 85 -60.90 -29.13 8.18
C ALA A 85 -60.22 -27.97 8.95
N ALA A 86 -60.56 -26.76 8.50
CA ALA A 86 -60.56 -25.50 9.24
C ALA A 86 -59.20 -24.83 9.58
N ALA A 87 -58.97 -23.76 8.82
CA ALA A 87 -58.23 -22.55 9.14
C ALA A 87 -58.11 -22.16 10.63
N LEU A 88 -56.93 -21.67 11.03
CA LEU A 88 -56.68 -20.42 11.80
C LEU A 88 -55.18 -20.30 12.17
N ALA A 89 -54.39 -19.52 11.42
CA ALA A 89 -53.14 -18.89 11.86
C ALA A 89 -52.59 -17.91 10.79
N PRO A 90 -52.02 -16.74 11.16
CA PRO A 90 -51.50 -15.75 10.22
C PRO A 90 -50.06 -16.07 9.73
N ALA A 91 -49.70 -15.48 8.59
CA ALA A 91 -48.40 -15.66 7.95
C ALA A 91 -47.28 -14.80 8.57
N SER A 92 -46.07 -15.36 8.66
CA SER A 92 -44.78 -14.64 8.77
C SER A 92 -43.60 -15.60 8.49
N PRO A 93 -42.40 -15.12 8.11
CA PRO A 93 -41.74 -15.71 6.94
C PRO A 93 -40.39 -16.44 7.16
N GLN A 94 -40.09 -17.30 6.17
CA GLN A 94 -38.76 -17.59 5.60
C GLN A 94 -37.60 -17.90 6.57
N HIS A 95 -37.32 -19.20 6.74
CA HIS A 95 -36.05 -19.68 7.28
C HIS A 95 -34.86 -19.31 6.36
N ALA A 96 -34.10 -18.29 6.74
CA ALA A 96 -32.75 -18.10 6.23
C ALA A 96 -31.83 -19.21 6.78
N GLN A 97 -31.23 -20.02 5.90
CA GLN A 97 -30.29 -21.08 6.29
C GLN A 97 -29.02 -20.48 6.90
N ARG A 98 -28.93 -20.46 8.24
CA ARG A 98 -27.66 -20.20 8.95
C ARG A 98 -26.70 -21.37 8.72
N ARG A 99 -25.78 -21.20 7.77
CA ARG A 99 -24.68 -22.14 7.53
C ARG A 99 -23.66 -22.00 8.66
N TRP A 100 -23.75 -22.87 9.66
CA TRP A 100 -22.79 -22.93 10.77
C TRP A 100 -21.41 -23.34 10.25
N TYR A 101 -20.56 -22.36 9.98
CA TYR A 101 -19.11 -22.59 9.94
C TYR A 101 -18.64 -22.79 11.37
N LEU A 102 -18.49 -24.05 11.78
CA LEU A 102 -17.70 -24.39 12.96
C LEU A 102 -16.26 -23.93 12.70
N PRO A 103 -15.69 -23.00 13.49
CA PRO A 103 -14.27 -22.70 13.37
C PRO A 103 -13.46 -23.97 13.70
N PRO A 104 -12.28 -24.17 13.07
CA PRO A 104 -11.44 -25.33 13.36
C PRO A 104 -11.09 -25.38 14.85
N VAL A 105 -11.15 -26.59 15.42
CA VAL A 105 -10.95 -26.82 16.86
C VAL A 105 -9.56 -26.34 17.28
N ASN A 106 -9.52 -25.25 18.03
CA ASN A 106 -8.31 -24.74 18.64
C ASN A 106 -7.88 -25.67 19.79
N LYS A 107 -6.61 -26.06 19.81
CA LYS A 107 -6.05 -26.94 20.86
C LYS A 107 -5.80 -26.20 22.18
N ASN A 108 -5.51 -24.89 22.13
CA ASN A 108 -5.33 -24.02 23.29
C ASN A 108 -6.31 -22.82 23.19
N PRO A 109 -7.61 -23.01 23.51
CA PRO A 109 -8.63 -21.95 23.41
C PRO A 109 -8.36 -20.73 24.29
N GLU A 110 -7.67 -20.89 25.42
CA GLU A 110 -7.42 -19.80 26.39
C GLU A 110 -6.22 -18.91 26.03
N GLU A 111 -5.22 -19.45 25.32
CA GLU A 111 -4.01 -18.68 24.95
C GLU A 111 -4.19 -17.87 23.65
N PHE A 112 -4.96 -18.38 22.68
CA PHE A 112 -5.10 -17.81 21.35
C PHE A 112 -6.18 -16.73 21.28
N SER A 113 -5.84 -15.58 20.70
CA SER A 113 -6.78 -14.51 20.40
C SER A 113 -6.96 -14.35 18.88
N PRO A 114 -8.16 -14.59 18.32
CA PRO A 114 -8.40 -14.49 16.89
C PRO A 114 -8.32 -13.03 16.42
N TYR A 115 -7.51 -12.78 15.39
CA TYR A 115 -7.49 -11.45 14.76
C TYR A 115 -8.76 -11.22 13.92
N VAL A 116 -9.27 -9.99 13.91
CA VAL A 116 -10.56 -9.64 13.27
C VAL A 116 -10.57 -9.88 11.75
N GLU A 117 -11.75 -10.08 11.17
CA GLU A 117 -11.95 -9.81 9.74
C GLU A 117 -12.17 -8.31 9.55
N ILE A 118 -11.74 -7.78 8.40
CA ILE A 118 -11.89 -6.37 8.07
C ILE A 118 -12.80 -6.32 6.85
N ASP A 119 -13.93 -5.62 6.96
CA ASP A 119 -14.92 -5.52 5.88
C ASP A 119 -14.62 -4.38 4.91
N LEU A 120 -15.12 -4.51 3.68
CA LEU A 120 -15.28 -3.36 2.79
C LEU A 120 -16.23 -2.35 3.45
N PRO A 121 -16.05 -1.04 3.25
CA PRO A 121 -17.00 -0.05 3.76
C PRO A 121 -18.37 -0.22 3.09
N THR A 122 -19.43 -0.10 3.89
CA THR A 122 -20.82 -0.02 3.43
C THR A 122 -21.36 1.37 3.76
N ASP A 123 -22.31 1.88 2.97
CA ASP A 123 -22.87 3.22 3.20
C ASP A 123 -23.44 3.35 4.62
N THR A 124 -24.13 2.32 5.10
CA THR A 124 -24.66 2.24 6.48
C THR A 124 -23.58 2.38 7.55
N ARG A 125 -22.42 1.74 7.37
CA ARG A 125 -21.31 1.80 8.34
C ARG A 125 -20.63 3.17 8.28
N ILE A 126 -20.37 3.70 7.09
CA ILE A 126 -19.76 5.02 6.91
C ILE A 126 -20.68 6.12 7.47
N ASP A 127 -21.98 6.05 7.25
CA ASP A 127 -22.94 7.01 7.82
C ASP A 127 -23.06 6.90 9.34
N THR A 128 -22.97 5.70 9.90
CA THR A 128 -22.89 5.51 11.37
C THR A 128 -21.63 6.17 11.93
N ILE A 129 -20.48 5.97 11.28
CA ILE A 129 -19.21 6.60 11.67
C ILE A 129 -19.31 8.13 11.61
N ARG A 130 -19.89 8.70 10.54
CA ARG A 130 -20.17 10.15 10.45
C ARG A 130 -21.07 10.66 11.57
N ARG A 131 -22.24 10.02 11.78
CA ARG A 131 -23.21 10.42 12.81
C ARG A 131 -22.66 10.33 14.23
N SER A 132 -21.66 9.47 14.48
CA SER A 132 -20.98 9.38 15.77
C SER A 132 -19.92 10.47 16.03
N GLY A 133 -19.65 11.34 15.04
CA GLY A 133 -18.67 12.43 15.16
C GLY A 133 -17.20 12.00 15.13
N ILE A 134 -16.93 10.73 14.79
CA ILE A 134 -15.55 10.19 14.74
C ILE A 134 -14.98 10.18 13.31
N ALA A 135 -15.78 10.52 12.29
CA ALA A 135 -15.30 10.63 10.89
C ALA A 135 -14.30 11.79 10.70
N ASP A 136 -14.47 12.88 11.44
CA ASP A 136 -13.65 14.09 11.36
C ASP A 136 -12.43 14.07 12.29
N GLN A 137 -12.23 12.97 13.02
CA GLN A 137 -11.04 12.70 13.84
C GLN A 137 -9.92 12.10 12.97
N ASP A 138 -8.79 11.76 13.60
CA ASP A 138 -7.62 11.19 12.91
C ASP A 138 -7.83 9.71 12.50
N TRP A 139 -7.85 9.48 11.20
CA TRP A 139 -7.77 8.17 10.55
C TRP A 139 -6.43 8.00 9.85
N ILE A 140 -6.06 6.73 9.64
CA ILE A 140 -4.78 6.30 9.10
C ILE A 140 -5.02 5.30 7.98
N VAL A 141 -4.36 5.49 6.84
CA VAL A 141 -4.28 4.54 5.72
C VAL A 141 -2.94 3.81 5.78
N THR A 142 -2.93 2.47 5.74
CA THR A 142 -1.69 1.67 5.64
C THR A 142 -1.79 0.65 4.51
N GLU A 143 -0.67 0.22 3.93
CA GLU A 143 -0.69 -0.84 2.90
C GLU A 143 -1.34 -2.11 3.46
N LYS A 144 -2.29 -2.67 2.71
CA LYS A 144 -2.77 -4.03 2.96
C LYS A 144 -1.85 -5.02 2.25
N VAL A 145 -0.98 -5.66 3.02
CA VAL A 145 -0.13 -6.75 2.54
C VAL A 145 -0.97 -8.00 2.25
N HIS A 146 -0.61 -8.70 1.17
CA HIS A 146 -1.24 -9.93 0.69
C HIS A 146 -0.32 -11.12 0.94
N GLY A 147 -0.40 -11.69 2.14
CA GLY A 147 0.39 -12.85 2.55
C GLY A 147 -0.49 -13.87 3.24
N THR A 148 -0.15 -14.21 4.48
CA THR A 148 -1.06 -14.94 5.37
C THR A 148 -1.01 -14.36 6.77
N ASN A 149 -2.17 -14.24 7.42
CA ASN A 149 -2.26 -13.69 8.76
C ASN A 149 -1.48 -14.55 9.76
N PHE A 150 -0.58 -13.89 10.48
CA PHE A 150 0.37 -14.51 11.40
C PHE A 150 0.45 -13.70 12.70
N GLY A 151 0.43 -14.38 13.83
CA GLY A 151 0.52 -13.79 15.16
C GLY A 151 1.71 -14.34 15.94
N ILE A 152 2.50 -13.45 16.52
CA ILE A 152 3.62 -13.78 17.40
C ILE A 152 3.18 -13.47 18.83
N TYR A 153 3.30 -14.46 19.72
CA TYR A 153 2.80 -14.41 21.08
C TYR A 153 3.96 -14.60 22.04
N LEU A 154 4.05 -13.71 23.02
CA LEU A 154 4.92 -13.84 24.19
C LEU A 154 4.04 -13.95 25.43
N ILE A 155 4.00 -15.14 26.01
CA ILE A 155 3.20 -15.49 27.20
C ILE A 155 4.13 -15.51 28.41
N ASP A 156 3.72 -14.84 29.49
CA ASP A 156 4.45 -14.70 30.76
C ASP A 156 5.92 -14.32 30.59
N GLU A 157 6.19 -13.40 29.65
CA GLU A 157 7.52 -12.88 29.26
C GLU A 157 8.57 -13.96 28.86
N THR A 158 8.18 -15.23 28.81
CA THR A 158 9.08 -16.38 28.69
C THR A 158 8.74 -17.22 27.48
N THR A 159 7.46 -17.53 27.29
CA THR A 159 6.99 -18.58 26.39
C THR A 159 6.59 -17.99 25.04
N MET A 160 7.30 -18.42 24.00
CA MET A 160 6.97 -18.07 22.61
C MET A 160 5.88 -19.01 22.06
N ARG A 161 4.90 -18.44 21.37
CA ARG A 161 3.94 -19.15 20.51
C ARG A 161 3.80 -18.42 19.18
N PHE A 162 3.48 -19.17 18.13
CA PHE A 162 3.22 -18.65 16.79
C PHE A 162 1.87 -19.16 16.33
N ALA A 163 1.07 -18.25 15.76
CA ALA A 163 -0.29 -18.53 15.36
C ALA A 163 -0.52 -18.19 13.88
N LYS A 164 -1.29 -19.03 13.22
CA LYS A 164 -1.94 -18.73 11.94
C LYS A 164 -3.36 -18.23 12.23
N ARG A 165 -4.06 -17.81 11.18
CA ARG A 165 -5.46 -17.35 11.25
C ARG A 165 -6.42 -18.21 12.09
N SER A 166 -6.21 -19.54 12.11
CA SER A 166 -7.08 -20.52 12.77
C SER A 166 -6.61 -20.97 14.16
N GLY A 167 -5.48 -20.49 14.68
CA GLY A 167 -5.00 -20.88 16.01
C GLY A 167 -3.47 -20.87 16.16
N ILE A 168 -3.03 -21.06 17.40
CA ILE A 168 -1.62 -21.37 17.73
C ILE A 168 -1.23 -22.70 17.05
N MET A 169 -0.05 -22.73 16.46
CA MET A 169 0.47 -23.87 15.71
C MET A 169 1.33 -24.79 16.58
N ASP A 170 1.42 -26.06 16.18
CA ASP A 170 2.43 -26.96 16.72
C ASP A 170 3.83 -26.47 16.29
N PRO A 171 4.87 -26.49 17.16
CA PRO A 171 6.23 -26.11 16.78
C PRO A 171 6.77 -26.89 15.56
N ASN A 172 6.25 -28.08 15.29
CA ASN A 172 6.62 -28.93 14.16
C ASN A 172 5.68 -28.83 12.94
N GLU A 173 4.68 -27.94 12.98
CA GLU A 173 3.84 -27.66 11.83
C GLU A 173 4.61 -26.80 10.80
N ASN A 174 4.79 -27.31 9.58
CA ASN A 174 5.34 -26.51 8.49
C ASN A 174 4.30 -25.50 7.98
N PHE A 175 4.47 -24.24 8.34
CA PHE A 175 3.65 -23.13 7.85
C PHE A 175 4.51 -22.13 7.07
N PHE A 176 4.62 -22.35 5.75
CA PHE A 176 5.37 -21.49 4.82
C PHE A 176 6.84 -21.20 5.20
N GLY A 177 7.49 -22.09 5.96
CA GLY A 177 8.89 -21.93 6.36
C GLY A 177 9.16 -20.84 7.41
N TYR A 178 8.16 -20.41 8.18
CA TYR A 178 8.28 -19.35 9.19
C TYR A 178 9.39 -19.56 10.22
N HIS A 179 9.82 -20.81 10.46
CA HIS A 179 10.93 -21.10 11.38
C HIS A 179 12.23 -20.38 11.03
N THR A 180 12.43 -20.00 9.77
CA THR A 180 13.57 -19.14 9.35
C THR A 180 13.59 -17.75 9.99
N LEU A 181 12.49 -17.30 10.57
CA LEU A 181 12.32 -15.99 11.19
C LEU A 181 12.17 -16.06 12.71
N ILE A 182 12.13 -17.25 13.33
CA ILE A 182 11.81 -17.41 14.77
C ILE A 182 12.77 -16.63 15.67
N ASP A 183 14.08 -16.69 15.41
CA ASP A 183 15.08 -16.03 16.26
C ASP A 183 14.91 -14.51 16.21
N GLU A 184 14.73 -13.96 15.00
CA GLU A 184 14.49 -12.54 14.76
C GLU A 184 13.17 -12.08 15.41
N MET A 185 12.06 -12.78 15.16
CA MET A 185 10.76 -12.53 15.76
C MET A 185 10.80 -12.58 17.30
N THR A 186 11.55 -13.52 17.86
CA THR A 186 11.71 -13.69 19.31
C THR A 186 12.48 -12.52 19.91
N THR A 187 13.56 -12.05 19.27
CA THR A 187 14.27 -10.84 19.66
C THR A 187 13.35 -9.61 19.58
N GLN A 188 12.63 -9.45 18.46
CA GLN A 188 11.74 -8.31 18.21
C GLN A 188 10.62 -8.19 19.25
N ILE A 189 9.88 -9.27 19.54
CA ILE A 189 8.79 -9.21 20.53
C ILE A 189 9.29 -8.99 21.96
N ARG A 190 10.48 -9.50 22.32
CA ARG A 190 11.09 -9.28 23.65
C ARG A 190 11.54 -7.83 23.82
N MET A 191 12.12 -7.23 22.78
CA MET A 191 12.42 -5.79 22.78
C MET A 191 11.13 -4.97 22.90
N LEU A 192 10.10 -5.30 22.12
CA LEU A 192 8.80 -4.63 22.17
C LEU A 192 8.14 -4.73 23.57
N ALA A 193 8.21 -5.89 24.22
CA ALA A 193 7.74 -6.08 25.60
C ALA A 193 8.49 -5.15 26.58
N ALA A 194 9.82 -5.08 26.50
CA ALA A 194 10.62 -4.19 27.35
C ALA A 194 10.28 -2.71 27.12
N LEU A 195 10.06 -2.31 25.87
CA LEU A 195 9.66 -0.95 25.50
C LEU A 195 8.27 -0.57 26.03
N ILE A 196 7.29 -1.48 25.93
CA ILE A 196 5.94 -1.30 26.50
C ILE A 196 6.02 -1.17 28.03
N LYS A 197 6.78 -2.04 28.70
CA LYS A 197 7.00 -1.97 30.15
C LYS A 197 7.64 -0.64 30.57
N GLN A 198 8.64 -0.18 29.84
CA GLN A 198 9.29 1.11 30.07
C GLN A 198 8.30 2.27 29.91
N LYS A 199 7.52 2.30 28.83
CA LYS A 199 6.64 3.43 28.50
C LYS A 199 5.46 3.59 29.45
N TYR A 200 4.81 2.48 29.83
CA TYR A 200 3.60 2.52 30.66
C TYR A 200 3.85 2.17 32.15
N GLY A 201 5.10 1.98 32.58
CA GLY A 201 5.45 1.66 33.96
C GLY A 201 4.98 0.26 34.42
N ILE A 202 4.85 -0.69 33.49
CA ILE A 202 4.25 -2.00 33.75
C ILE A 202 5.29 -2.99 34.29
N GLY A 203 5.05 -3.56 35.47
CA GLY A 203 5.96 -4.54 36.10
C GLY A 203 6.02 -5.91 35.40
N ARG A 204 4.90 -6.40 34.86
CA ARG A 204 4.78 -7.67 34.13
C ARG A 204 3.73 -7.58 33.01
N ILE A 205 3.99 -8.25 31.88
CA ILE A 205 3.01 -8.51 30.82
C ILE A 205 2.70 -10.02 30.80
N GLY A 206 1.46 -10.40 31.11
CA GLY A 206 0.99 -11.79 31.05
C GLY A 206 0.84 -12.32 29.63
N ARG A 207 0.31 -11.52 28.69
CA ARG A 207 0.32 -11.84 27.25
C ARG A 207 0.63 -10.60 26.41
N LEU A 208 1.61 -10.71 25.51
CA LEU A 208 1.85 -9.75 24.42
C LEU A 208 1.61 -10.46 23.09
N ILE A 209 0.82 -9.82 22.21
CA ILE A 209 0.49 -10.34 20.88
C ILE A 209 0.87 -9.30 19.82
N MET A 210 1.78 -9.68 18.93
CA MET A 210 2.18 -8.92 17.76
C MET A 210 1.55 -9.56 16.53
N ASN A 211 0.50 -8.94 15.99
CA ASN A 211 -0.22 -9.40 14.81
C ASN A 211 0.34 -8.75 13.54
N GLY A 212 0.50 -9.57 12.51
CA GLY A 212 0.99 -9.14 11.22
C GLY A 212 0.63 -10.09 10.09
N GLU A 213 1.29 -9.87 8.97
CA GLU A 213 1.19 -10.68 7.76
C GLU A 213 2.56 -11.34 7.51
N LEU A 214 2.57 -12.67 7.35
CA LEU A 214 3.73 -13.42 6.85
C LEU A 214 3.67 -13.40 5.32
N PHE A 215 4.71 -12.88 4.65
CA PHE A 215 4.67 -12.57 3.22
C PHE A 215 6.03 -12.78 2.53
N GLY A 216 6.06 -12.64 1.20
CA GLY A 216 7.27 -12.81 0.40
C GLY A 216 7.44 -14.23 -0.17
N ALA A 217 8.68 -14.74 -0.15
CA ALA A 217 9.13 -15.96 -0.81
C ALA A 217 8.89 -16.03 -2.34
N ARG A 218 8.55 -14.91 -2.97
CA ARG A 218 8.18 -14.81 -4.39
C ARG A 218 8.50 -13.41 -4.94
N TYR A 219 9.44 -13.36 -5.87
CA TYR A 219 9.73 -12.20 -6.71
C TYR A 219 10.23 -12.67 -8.08
N LYS A 220 9.45 -12.43 -9.14
CA LYS A 220 9.69 -12.97 -10.49
C LYS A 220 10.38 -11.94 -11.40
N HIS A 221 11.56 -11.47 -11.02
CA HIS A 221 12.39 -10.59 -11.86
C HIS A 221 13.63 -11.35 -12.38
N PRO A 222 14.02 -11.26 -13.65
CA PRO A 222 15.14 -12.06 -14.21
C PRO A 222 16.49 -11.88 -13.50
N LEU A 223 16.74 -10.68 -12.95
CA LEU A 223 17.97 -10.35 -12.21
C LEU A 223 17.89 -10.61 -10.70
N VAL A 224 16.74 -11.08 -10.18
CA VAL A 224 16.56 -11.37 -8.74
C VAL A 224 16.47 -12.89 -8.56
N PRO A 225 17.49 -13.54 -7.98
CA PRO A 225 17.45 -14.98 -7.74
C PRO A 225 16.40 -15.34 -6.67
N LYS A 226 15.90 -16.58 -6.72
CA LYS A 226 15.09 -17.14 -5.63
C LYS A 226 15.93 -17.32 -4.37
N SER A 227 15.29 -17.35 -3.20
CA SER A 227 15.97 -17.61 -1.93
C SER A 227 16.76 -18.92 -1.93
N THR A 228 17.99 -18.86 -1.43
CA THR A 228 18.84 -20.03 -1.18
C THR A 228 18.67 -20.58 0.24
N LYS A 229 17.86 -19.94 1.09
CA LYS A 229 17.67 -20.33 2.49
C LYS A 229 16.86 -21.63 2.62
N TRP A 230 17.14 -22.34 3.71
CA TRP A 230 16.41 -23.54 4.11
C TRP A 230 15.84 -23.36 5.51
N CYS A 231 14.52 -23.47 5.61
CA CYS A 231 13.82 -23.68 6.88
C CYS A 231 14.29 -25.00 7.51
N THR A 232 14.50 -24.99 8.82
CA THR A 232 14.74 -26.19 9.64
C THR A 232 13.77 -26.15 10.81
N MET A 233 12.91 -27.16 10.93
CA MET A 233 11.94 -27.28 12.02
C MET A 233 12.56 -27.95 13.25
N PRO A 234 11.95 -27.86 14.46
CA PRO A 234 12.51 -28.47 15.68
C PRO A 234 12.76 -29.98 15.59
N ASN A 235 11.94 -30.72 14.82
CA ASN A 235 12.14 -32.14 14.51
C ASN A 235 13.22 -32.44 13.44
N GLY A 236 14.04 -31.45 13.06
CA GLY A 236 15.12 -31.61 12.08
C GLY A 236 14.68 -31.68 10.61
N LYS A 237 13.38 -31.68 10.30
CA LYS A 237 12.91 -31.62 8.90
C LYS A 237 13.25 -30.26 8.28
N ARG A 238 13.69 -30.29 7.02
CA ARG A 238 14.15 -29.08 6.29
C ARG A 238 13.36 -28.86 5.00
N PHE A 239 13.11 -27.59 4.67
CA PHE A 239 12.39 -27.18 3.46
C PHE A 239 13.04 -25.94 2.83
N PRO A 240 13.19 -25.86 1.50
CA PRO A 240 13.78 -24.71 0.84
C PRO A 240 12.77 -23.55 0.73
N ILE A 241 13.19 -22.32 1.03
CA ILE A 241 12.34 -21.12 0.90
C ILE A 241 11.97 -20.84 -0.57
N SER A 242 12.82 -21.22 -1.53
CA SER A 242 12.50 -21.15 -2.97
C SER A 242 11.32 -22.03 -3.44
N GLY A 243 10.84 -22.94 -2.59
CA GLY A 243 9.65 -23.76 -2.80
C GLY A 243 8.39 -23.27 -2.06
N VAL A 244 8.49 -22.20 -1.28
CA VAL A 244 7.34 -21.63 -0.55
C VAL A 244 6.49 -20.78 -1.49
N GLU A 245 5.18 -21.05 -1.53
CA GLU A 245 4.18 -20.23 -2.22
C GLU A 245 3.06 -19.87 -1.24
N ILE A 246 3.12 -18.66 -0.67
CA ILE A 246 2.08 -18.15 0.24
C ILE A 246 0.83 -17.74 -0.53
N GLN A 247 1.04 -17.07 -1.67
CA GLN A 247 -0.02 -16.56 -2.56
C GLN A 247 0.33 -16.83 -4.02
N ARG A 248 -0.71 -17.01 -4.83
CA ARG A 248 -0.60 -17.46 -6.24
C ARG A 248 -0.63 -16.34 -7.25
N GLU A 249 -1.19 -15.20 -6.87
CA GLU A 249 -1.49 -14.08 -7.75
C GLU A 249 -0.23 -13.50 -8.43
N PRO A 250 -0.34 -12.94 -9.64
CA PRO A 250 0.78 -12.29 -10.33
C PRO A 250 1.29 -11.04 -9.60
N PHE A 251 0.43 -10.34 -8.86
CA PHE A 251 0.75 -9.20 -8.00
C PHE A 251 -0.18 -9.18 -6.76
N PRO A 252 0.21 -8.49 -5.67
CA PRO A 252 1.55 -7.97 -5.43
C PRO A 252 2.60 -9.07 -5.25
N GLN A 253 3.84 -8.77 -5.63
CA GLN A 253 5.04 -9.55 -5.34
C GLN A 253 6.02 -8.66 -4.58
N TYR A 254 6.65 -9.24 -3.55
CA TYR A 254 7.31 -8.47 -2.50
C TYR A 254 8.82 -8.69 -2.44
N SER A 255 9.25 -9.94 -2.33
CA SER A 255 10.66 -10.31 -2.11
C SER A 255 10.86 -11.81 -2.37
N PRO A 256 12.05 -12.25 -2.83
CA PRO A 256 12.38 -13.68 -2.95
C PRO A 256 12.57 -14.36 -1.59
N GLU A 257 12.83 -13.57 -0.53
CA GLU A 257 12.93 -13.97 0.87
C GLU A 257 11.58 -13.86 1.60
N LEU A 258 11.44 -14.60 2.70
CA LEU A 258 10.30 -14.56 3.62
C LEU A 258 10.43 -13.39 4.59
N HIS A 259 9.33 -12.71 4.89
CA HIS A 259 9.27 -11.53 5.78
C HIS A 259 8.00 -11.54 6.63
N PHE A 260 8.00 -10.75 7.71
CA PHE A 260 6.84 -10.51 8.56
C PHE A 260 6.58 -9.00 8.70
N TYR A 261 5.34 -8.57 8.45
CA TYR A 261 4.91 -7.17 8.48
C TYR A 261 3.85 -6.95 9.56
N THR A 262 4.21 -6.24 10.61
CA THR A 262 3.36 -5.99 11.78
C THR A 262 2.30 -4.93 11.49
N PHE A 263 1.05 -5.13 11.90
CA PHE A 263 -0.02 -4.12 11.75
C PHE A 263 -0.85 -3.87 13.01
N ASP A 264 -0.74 -4.69 14.04
CA ASP A 264 -1.39 -4.48 15.34
C ASP A 264 -0.58 -5.11 16.46
N VAL A 265 -0.51 -4.43 17.60
CA VAL A 265 0.13 -4.94 18.83
C VAL A 265 -0.85 -4.72 19.97
N LYS A 266 -1.10 -5.78 20.76
CA LYS A 266 -1.90 -5.68 21.99
C LYS A 266 -1.26 -6.44 23.13
N TYR A 267 -1.41 -5.94 24.35
CA TYR A 267 -0.87 -6.54 25.55
C TYR A 267 -1.94 -6.66 26.65
N SER A 268 -1.77 -7.64 27.52
CA SER A 268 -2.62 -7.92 28.67
C SER A 268 -1.70 -8.08 29.89
N VAL A 269 -2.00 -7.36 30.97
CA VAL A 269 -1.16 -7.36 32.18
C VAL A 269 -1.40 -8.64 32.98
N SER A 270 -2.67 -9.05 33.14
CA SER A 270 -3.04 -10.27 33.85
C SER A 270 -2.83 -11.55 33.02
N GLY A 271 -2.78 -11.41 31.69
CA GLY A 271 -2.83 -12.53 30.75
C GLY A 271 -4.26 -12.90 30.31
N ALA A 272 -5.31 -12.25 30.81
CA ALA A 272 -6.69 -12.52 30.40
C ALA A 272 -7.02 -11.96 28.99
N GLU A 273 -8.24 -12.20 28.49
CA GLU A 273 -8.67 -11.72 27.15
C GLU A 273 -9.36 -10.36 27.24
N GLN A 274 -10.09 -10.13 28.33
CA GLN A 274 -10.87 -8.93 28.61
C GLN A 274 -10.04 -7.70 29.03
N ASP A 275 -8.78 -7.88 29.41
CA ASP A 275 -7.85 -6.80 29.77
C ASP A 275 -6.84 -6.49 28.67
N PHE A 276 -7.09 -6.94 27.43
CA PHE A 276 -6.25 -6.60 26.29
C PHE A 276 -6.33 -5.11 25.95
N VAL A 277 -5.22 -4.40 26.16
CA VAL A 277 -4.99 -3.05 25.65
C VAL A 277 -4.39 -3.16 24.25
N LEU A 278 -5.11 -2.66 23.25
CA LEU A 278 -4.61 -2.49 21.89
C LEU A 278 -3.82 -1.18 21.81
N LEU A 279 -2.63 -1.19 21.21
CA LEU A 279 -1.88 0.04 21.01
C LEU A 279 -2.58 0.94 19.99
N GLY A 280 -2.76 2.21 20.37
CA GLY A 280 -3.09 3.27 19.43
C GLY A 280 -1.99 3.44 18.37
N TYR A 281 -2.33 4.03 17.23
CA TYR A 281 -1.43 4.09 16.08
C TYR A 281 -0.10 4.79 16.39
N ASP A 282 -0.14 5.91 17.12
CA ASP A 282 1.06 6.70 17.42
C ASP A 282 2.00 5.94 18.38
N ASP A 283 1.44 5.29 19.41
CA ASP A 283 2.20 4.40 20.30
C ASP A 283 2.78 3.19 19.55
N PHE A 284 2.00 2.60 18.64
CA PHE A 284 2.45 1.50 17.79
C PHE A 284 3.65 1.90 16.92
N ILE A 285 3.62 3.09 16.31
CA ILE A 285 4.74 3.58 15.48
C ILE A 285 5.97 3.90 16.33
N GLU A 286 5.80 4.64 17.44
CA GLU A 286 6.92 5.00 18.33
C GLU A 286 7.65 3.74 18.86
N LEU A 287 6.88 2.74 19.29
CA LEU A 287 7.42 1.51 19.85
C LEU A 287 8.02 0.61 18.76
N CYS A 288 7.36 0.43 17.61
CA CYS A 288 7.89 -0.40 16.51
C CYS A 288 9.14 0.22 15.86
N ALA A 289 9.23 1.55 15.74
CA ALA A 289 10.40 2.25 15.18
C ALA A 289 11.68 2.01 16.00
N ARG A 290 11.54 1.74 17.31
CA ARG A 290 12.65 1.42 18.22
C ARG A 290 13.07 -0.06 18.18
N VAL A 291 12.37 -0.92 17.42
CA VAL A 291 12.72 -2.34 17.26
C VAL A 291 13.48 -2.55 15.94
N PRO A 292 14.77 -2.97 15.97
CA PRO A 292 15.58 -3.08 14.78
C PRO A 292 15.05 -4.14 13.81
N LYS A 293 15.09 -3.83 12.52
CA LYS A 293 14.62 -4.67 11.39
C LYS A 293 13.14 -5.05 11.39
N LEU A 294 12.35 -4.59 12.36
CA LEU A 294 10.92 -4.84 12.37
C LEU A 294 10.26 -4.09 11.20
N LEU A 295 9.57 -4.82 10.31
CA LEU A 295 8.69 -4.21 9.32
C LEU A 295 7.31 -4.02 9.95
N TYR A 296 6.74 -2.83 9.78
CA TYR A 296 5.47 -2.46 10.40
C TYR A 296 4.65 -1.47 9.56
N ALA A 297 3.36 -1.35 9.86
CA ALA A 297 2.39 -0.60 9.09
C ALA A 297 2.52 0.92 9.20
N ARG A 298 3.30 1.53 8.31
CA ARG A 298 3.46 2.99 8.18
C ARG A 298 2.26 3.64 7.47
N ALA A 299 1.94 4.87 7.85
CA ALA A 299 0.79 5.63 7.37
C ALA A 299 1.07 6.24 6.00
N LEU A 300 0.35 5.78 4.97
CA LEU A 300 0.35 6.35 3.62
C LEU A 300 -0.34 7.72 3.60
N VAL A 301 -1.39 7.86 4.41
CA VAL A 301 -2.16 9.09 4.66
C VAL A 301 -2.57 9.11 6.13
N ARG A 302 -2.56 10.31 6.73
CA ARG A 302 -3.23 10.63 8.00
C ARG A 302 -4.16 11.82 7.75
N GLY A 303 -5.36 11.78 8.30
CA GLY A 303 -6.36 12.84 8.16
C GLY A 303 -7.76 12.32 8.47
N THR A 304 -8.80 13.03 8.05
CA THR A 304 -10.19 12.58 8.28
C THR A 304 -10.51 11.29 7.53
N LEU A 305 -11.62 10.63 7.88
CA LEU A 305 -12.10 9.44 7.19
C LEU A 305 -12.29 9.67 5.69
N ASP A 306 -12.86 10.82 5.30
CA ASP A 306 -13.06 11.13 3.87
C ASP A 306 -11.73 11.41 3.14
N GLN A 307 -10.72 11.99 3.80
CA GLN A 307 -9.36 12.06 3.23
C GLN A 307 -8.77 10.66 3.04
N CYS A 308 -8.91 9.78 4.03
CA CYS A 308 -8.44 8.41 3.94
C CYS A 308 -9.16 7.59 2.84
N LEU A 309 -10.49 7.76 2.70
CA LEU A 309 -11.30 7.11 1.67
C LEU A 309 -11.02 7.60 0.24
N ALA A 310 -10.44 8.80 0.09
CA ALA A 310 -10.07 9.37 -1.21
C ALA A 310 -8.81 8.72 -1.83
N PHE A 311 -8.01 7.99 -1.03
CA PHE A 311 -6.74 7.38 -1.43
C PHE A 311 -6.83 6.53 -2.71
N ASP A 312 -5.83 6.65 -3.59
CA ASP A 312 -5.86 6.04 -4.92
C ASP A 312 -5.37 4.59 -4.97
N VAL A 313 -6.19 3.68 -4.45
CA VAL A 313 -5.89 2.24 -4.50
C VAL A 313 -5.72 1.67 -5.91
N GLU A 314 -6.32 2.26 -6.94
CA GLU A 314 -6.25 1.71 -8.32
C GLU A 314 -4.86 1.82 -8.93
N ASN A 315 -4.11 2.89 -8.61
CA ASN A 315 -2.75 3.11 -9.10
C ASN A 315 -1.67 2.86 -8.03
N PHE A 316 -2.06 2.41 -6.83
CA PHE A 316 -1.15 2.18 -5.72
C PHE A 316 -0.26 0.95 -5.96
N LYS A 317 0.99 1.20 -6.35
CA LYS A 317 2.07 0.20 -6.40
C LYS A 317 2.61 -0.06 -5.00
N THR A 318 2.88 -1.32 -4.67
CA THR A 318 3.44 -1.66 -3.35
C THR A 318 4.86 -1.05 -3.19
N PRO A 319 5.14 -0.29 -2.12
CA PRO A 319 6.49 0.20 -1.80
C PRO A 319 7.41 -0.89 -1.23
N LEU A 320 6.86 -2.01 -0.76
CA LEU A 320 7.62 -3.04 -0.05
C LEU A 320 8.82 -3.62 -0.82
N PRO A 321 8.79 -3.86 -2.15
CA PRO A 321 9.98 -4.28 -2.88
C PRO A 321 11.14 -3.30 -2.76
N ALA A 322 10.88 -1.99 -2.81
CA ALA A 322 11.93 -0.97 -2.66
C ALA A 322 12.46 -0.95 -1.21
N LEU A 323 11.56 -1.04 -0.21
CA LEU A 323 11.91 -1.16 1.21
C LEU A 323 12.79 -2.39 1.50
N LEU A 324 12.65 -3.44 0.70
CA LEU A 324 13.39 -4.70 0.79
C LEU A 324 14.61 -4.77 -0.16
N GLY A 325 15.07 -3.63 -0.68
CA GLY A 325 16.29 -3.52 -1.50
C GLY A 325 16.14 -3.89 -2.97
N LEU A 326 14.92 -4.02 -3.49
CA LEU A 326 14.61 -4.44 -4.86
C LEU A 326 14.18 -3.29 -5.78
N GLY A 327 14.42 -2.02 -5.40
CA GLY A 327 14.00 -0.83 -6.14
C GLY A 327 14.54 -0.72 -7.58
N ASN A 328 15.67 -1.36 -7.88
CA ASN A 328 16.26 -1.46 -9.23
C ASN A 328 15.67 -2.58 -10.10
N TYR A 329 14.81 -3.42 -9.54
CA TYR A 329 14.27 -4.61 -10.19
C TYR A 329 12.74 -4.56 -10.32
N PRO A 330 12.15 -3.41 -10.74
CA PRO A 330 10.71 -3.22 -10.69
C PRO A 330 9.97 -4.26 -11.53
N LEU A 331 8.86 -4.74 -10.98
CA LEU A 331 7.90 -5.57 -11.70
C LEU A 331 6.81 -4.69 -12.30
N GLU A 332 6.55 -4.86 -13.60
CA GLU A 332 5.47 -4.19 -14.29
C GLU A 332 4.11 -4.59 -13.68
N GLY A 333 3.20 -3.62 -13.51
CA GLY A 333 1.87 -3.86 -12.96
C GLY A 333 1.84 -4.35 -11.50
N ASN A 334 2.91 -4.17 -10.71
CA ASN A 334 2.99 -4.64 -9.32
C ASN A 334 2.18 -3.76 -8.34
N LEU A 335 0.87 -3.72 -8.54
CA LEU A 335 -0.10 -3.07 -7.66
C LEU A 335 -0.18 -3.79 -6.31
N ALA A 336 -0.35 -3.04 -5.23
CA ALA A 336 -0.71 -3.59 -3.94
C ALA A 336 -2.12 -4.22 -3.98
N GLU A 337 -2.45 -5.11 -3.04
CA GLU A 337 -3.84 -5.57 -2.87
C GLU A 337 -4.77 -4.39 -2.58
N GLY A 338 -4.28 -3.39 -1.82
CA GLY A 338 -5.00 -2.18 -1.46
C GLY A 338 -4.50 -1.63 -0.13
N VAL A 339 -5.43 -1.13 0.69
CA VAL A 339 -5.12 -0.48 1.98
C VAL A 339 -6.07 -0.90 3.10
N VAL A 340 -5.58 -0.84 4.33
CA VAL A 340 -6.41 -0.84 5.54
C VAL A 340 -6.54 0.60 5.99
N ILE A 341 -7.76 1.00 6.36
CA ILE A 341 -8.04 2.32 6.92
C ILE A 341 -8.59 2.11 8.33
N ARG A 342 -7.99 2.78 9.33
CA ARG A 342 -8.35 2.64 10.75
C ARG A 342 -8.37 3.99 11.45
N HIS A 343 -9.18 4.13 12.49
CA HIS A 343 -9.04 5.26 13.41
C HIS A 343 -7.71 5.15 14.18
N CYS A 344 -7.01 6.28 14.39
CA CYS A 344 -5.72 6.29 15.07
C CYS A 344 -5.80 5.71 16.50
N LYS A 345 -6.89 6.01 17.23
CA LYS A 345 -7.18 5.52 18.59
C LYS A 345 -8.05 4.26 18.63
N ARG A 346 -8.06 3.43 17.58
CA ARG A 346 -8.80 2.15 17.62
C ARG A 346 -8.35 1.32 18.84
N GLY A 347 -9.29 0.84 19.64
CA GLY A 347 -9.05 0.15 20.91
C GLY A 347 -9.12 1.04 22.17
N ASP A 348 -9.20 2.37 22.03
CA ASP A 348 -9.47 3.29 23.14
C ASP A 348 -10.91 3.09 23.66
N PRO A 349 -11.13 2.83 24.96
CA PRO A 349 -12.48 2.63 25.52
C PRO A 349 -13.48 3.73 25.20
N ALA A 350 -13.06 4.99 25.11
CA ALA A 350 -13.93 6.12 24.77
C ALA A 350 -14.38 6.10 23.30
N LEU A 351 -13.59 5.50 22.42
CA LEU A 351 -13.93 5.28 21.02
C LEU A 351 -14.79 4.03 20.84
N GLU A 352 -14.40 2.91 21.45
CA GLU A 352 -15.13 1.64 21.34
C GLU A 352 -16.54 1.73 21.97
N ALA A 353 -16.74 2.62 22.96
CA ALA A 353 -18.06 2.96 23.50
C ALA A 353 -19.06 3.53 22.46
N ARG A 354 -18.60 3.95 21.27
CA ARG A 354 -19.47 4.32 20.14
C ARG A 354 -20.10 3.11 19.43
N ASN A 355 -19.67 1.89 19.75
CA ASN A 355 -20.18 0.63 19.22
C ASN A 355 -20.22 0.57 17.68
N VAL A 356 -19.19 1.10 17.03
CA VAL A 356 -19.03 1.07 15.57
C VAL A 356 -17.62 0.64 15.20
N SER A 357 -17.48 -0.32 14.28
CA SER A 357 -16.18 -0.84 13.87
C SER A 357 -15.36 0.24 13.14
N THR A 358 -14.24 0.65 13.76
CA THR A 358 -13.34 1.71 13.29
C THR A 358 -12.20 1.21 12.41
N ILE A 359 -12.40 0.09 11.70
CA ILE A 359 -11.44 -0.48 10.74
C ILE A 359 -12.15 -1.00 9.49
N ILE A 360 -11.66 -0.56 8.32
CA ILE A 360 -12.18 -0.89 6.99
C ILE A 360 -11.02 -1.26 6.06
N LYS A 361 -11.29 -2.00 4.97
CA LYS A 361 -10.31 -2.26 3.91
C LYS A 361 -10.80 -1.73 2.58
N LEU A 362 -9.89 -1.21 1.77
CA LEU A 362 -10.11 -0.95 0.34
C LEU A 362 -9.19 -1.87 -0.46
N ARG A 363 -9.61 -2.30 -1.65
CA ARG A 363 -8.84 -3.16 -2.56
C ARG A 363 -8.84 -2.59 -3.96
N CYS A 364 -7.74 -2.72 -4.68
CA CYS A 364 -7.70 -2.33 -6.09
C CYS A 364 -8.55 -3.28 -6.95
N SER A 365 -9.20 -2.76 -7.98
CA SER A 365 -10.16 -3.53 -8.77
C SER A 365 -9.49 -4.65 -9.57
N SER A 366 -8.26 -4.43 -10.04
CA SER A 366 -7.43 -5.44 -10.72
C SER A 366 -7.10 -6.63 -9.81
N PHE A 367 -6.87 -6.41 -8.51
CA PHE A 367 -6.66 -7.50 -7.57
C PHE A 367 -7.95 -8.25 -7.23
N MET A 368 -9.07 -7.54 -7.10
CA MET A 368 -10.37 -8.17 -6.85
C MET A 368 -10.79 -9.10 -7.99
N GLU A 369 -10.49 -8.74 -9.24
CA GLU A 369 -10.75 -9.58 -10.41
C GLU A 369 -10.01 -10.94 -10.34
N LEU A 370 -8.76 -10.95 -9.90
CA LEU A 370 -7.95 -12.17 -9.72
C LEU A 370 -8.53 -13.13 -8.66
N LYS A 371 -9.20 -12.60 -7.63
CA LYS A 371 -9.83 -13.41 -6.57
C LYS A 371 -11.28 -13.80 -6.89
N HIS A 372 -12.03 -12.94 -7.58
CA HIS A 372 -13.47 -13.08 -7.83
C HIS A 372 -13.85 -12.64 -9.26
N PRO A 373 -13.54 -13.43 -10.29
CA PRO A 373 -13.90 -13.10 -11.67
C PRO A 373 -15.42 -12.92 -11.82
N GLY A 374 -15.82 -11.87 -12.55
CA GLY A 374 -17.23 -11.54 -12.82
C GLY A 374 -17.93 -10.65 -11.78
N LYS A 375 -17.37 -10.40 -10.59
CA LYS A 375 -17.93 -9.45 -9.60
C LYS A 375 -17.49 -7.99 -9.79
N GLN A 376 -16.81 -7.70 -10.89
CA GLN A 376 -16.06 -6.47 -11.09
C GLN A 376 -16.98 -5.24 -11.20
N GLU A 377 -18.05 -5.33 -11.98
CA GLU A 377 -18.91 -4.18 -12.28
C GLU A 377 -19.76 -3.75 -11.08
N GLU A 378 -20.32 -4.71 -10.35
CA GLU A 378 -21.13 -4.47 -9.14
C GLU A 378 -20.31 -3.78 -8.04
N LEU A 379 -19.09 -4.26 -7.78
CA LEU A 379 -18.20 -3.70 -6.76
C LEU A 379 -17.57 -2.36 -7.19
N LYS A 380 -17.20 -2.19 -8.46
CA LYS A 380 -16.77 -0.89 -9.00
C LYS A 380 -17.87 0.16 -8.89
N THR A 381 -19.09 -0.20 -9.33
CA THR A 381 -20.23 0.72 -9.35
C THR A 381 -20.67 1.10 -7.94
N THR A 382 -20.73 0.16 -7.00
CA THR A 382 -21.20 0.47 -5.65
C THR A 382 -20.17 1.25 -4.83
N PHE A 383 -18.90 0.83 -4.81
CA PHE A 383 -17.91 1.42 -3.91
C PHE A 383 -17.17 2.63 -4.50
N PHE A 384 -16.58 2.50 -5.69
CA PHE A 384 -15.72 3.54 -6.25
C PHE A 384 -16.50 4.76 -6.73
N ASN A 385 -17.63 4.54 -7.41
CA ASN A 385 -18.46 5.63 -7.95
C ASN A 385 -19.28 6.36 -6.87
N THR A 386 -19.46 5.78 -5.68
CA THR A 386 -20.29 6.37 -4.60
C THR A 386 -19.44 6.86 -3.44
N VAL A 387 -18.73 5.97 -2.76
CA VAL A 387 -18.03 6.30 -1.51
C VAL A 387 -16.78 7.12 -1.79
N ARG A 388 -15.91 6.66 -2.71
CA ARG A 388 -14.66 7.38 -3.07
C ARG A 388 -14.94 8.67 -3.83
N ALA A 389 -15.87 8.65 -4.80
CA ALA A 389 -16.26 9.88 -5.52
C ALA A 389 -16.83 10.95 -4.57
N GLY A 390 -17.73 10.56 -3.65
CA GLY A 390 -18.23 11.47 -2.63
C GLY A 390 -17.13 11.98 -1.67
N ALA A 391 -16.16 11.13 -1.32
CA ALA A 391 -15.03 11.51 -0.48
C ALA A 391 -14.11 12.54 -1.19
N LEU A 392 -13.83 12.34 -2.48
CA LEU A 392 -13.11 13.32 -3.32
C LEU A 392 -13.86 14.65 -3.43
N GLN A 393 -15.19 14.61 -3.58
CA GLN A 393 -16.03 15.81 -3.61
C GLN A 393 -15.99 16.59 -2.28
N ARG A 394 -16.05 15.90 -1.13
CA ARG A 394 -15.99 16.53 0.20
C ARG A 394 -14.60 17.07 0.56
N THR A 395 -13.54 16.38 0.15
CA THR A 395 -12.14 16.81 0.41
C THR A 395 -11.65 17.90 -0.54
N LYS A 396 -12.38 18.20 -1.62
CA LYS A 396 -11.99 19.16 -2.68
C LYS A 396 -10.59 18.89 -3.28
N GLY A 397 -10.14 17.63 -3.24
CA GLY A 397 -8.81 17.21 -3.68
C GLY A 397 -7.67 17.47 -2.68
N ASN A 398 -7.93 17.98 -1.47
CA ASN A 398 -6.90 18.18 -0.46
C ASN A 398 -6.56 16.84 0.27
N LEU A 399 -5.70 16.04 -0.38
CA LEU A 399 -5.19 14.77 0.11
C LEU A 399 -3.72 14.89 0.51
N THR A 400 -3.44 14.88 1.82
CA THR A 400 -2.07 14.85 2.35
C THR A 400 -1.53 13.42 2.34
N VAL A 401 -0.75 13.07 1.31
CA VAL A 401 -0.01 11.81 1.26
C VAL A 401 1.31 11.97 1.99
N ILE A 402 1.58 11.09 2.96
CA ILE A 402 2.83 11.07 3.71
C ILE A 402 3.89 10.39 2.85
N LEU A 403 4.59 11.18 2.03
CA LEU A 403 5.63 10.68 1.11
C LEU A 403 6.65 9.79 1.82
N GLU A 404 7.08 10.17 3.03
CA GLU A 404 8.10 9.45 3.79
C GLU A 404 7.74 7.98 4.09
N SER A 405 6.45 7.62 4.12
CA SER A 405 5.97 6.24 4.29
C SER A 405 6.06 5.39 3.02
N MET A 406 6.00 6.04 1.86
CA MET A 406 6.13 5.44 0.52
C MET A 406 7.60 5.23 0.14
N LEU A 407 8.51 5.84 0.90
CA LEU A 407 9.95 5.82 0.69
C LEU A 407 10.63 4.84 1.67
N PRO A 408 11.50 3.94 1.18
CA PRO A 408 12.49 3.24 2.00
C PRO A 408 13.22 4.15 2.98
N GLN A 409 13.68 3.63 4.12
CA GLN A 409 14.43 4.43 5.11
C GLN A 409 15.67 5.11 4.50
N VAL A 410 16.33 4.45 3.54
CA VAL A 410 17.45 5.01 2.75
C VAL A 410 16.98 6.13 1.81
N GLU A 411 15.79 6.01 1.23
CA GLU A 411 15.17 7.02 0.35
C GLU A 411 14.63 8.22 1.17
N ALA A 412 14.09 8.00 2.37
CA ALA A 412 13.71 9.06 3.31
C ALA A 412 14.93 9.85 3.80
N ALA A 413 15.98 9.17 4.27
CA ALA A 413 17.23 9.81 4.69
C ALA A 413 17.92 10.55 3.54
N ALA A 414 17.86 10.01 2.31
CA ALA A 414 18.32 10.71 1.12
C ALA A 414 17.53 12.00 0.84
N ASN A 415 16.21 11.98 1.03
CA ASN A 415 15.38 13.15 0.83
C ASN A 415 15.66 14.22 1.89
N GLU A 416 15.77 13.84 3.16
CA GLU A 416 16.17 14.74 4.24
C GLU A 416 17.55 15.36 3.99
N LEU A 417 18.54 14.55 3.60
CA LEU A 417 19.89 15.03 3.27
C LEU A 417 19.87 15.99 2.07
N LEU A 418 19.09 15.72 1.02
CA LEU A 418 18.90 16.63 -0.10
C LEU A 418 18.22 17.94 0.32
N LEU A 419 17.18 17.88 1.16
CA LEU A 419 16.48 19.05 1.67
C LEU A 419 17.37 19.91 2.56
N ASN A 420 18.29 19.32 3.33
CA ASN A 420 19.31 20.06 4.09
C ASN A 420 20.28 20.88 3.20
N HIS A 421 20.40 20.57 1.89
CA HIS A 421 21.12 21.43 0.95
C HIS A 421 20.29 22.65 0.49
N VAL A 422 18.97 22.67 0.68
CA VAL A 422 18.09 23.81 0.39
C VAL A 422 18.05 24.73 1.61
N SER A 423 18.92 25.74 1.63
CA SER A 423 19.08 26.65 2.76
C SER A 423 19.24 28.11 2.33
N GLU A 424 18.96 29.05 3.24
CA GLU A 424 19.10 30.49 2.98
C GLU A 424 20.52 30.88 2.53
N GLY A 425 21.54 30.26 3.12
CA GLY A 425 22.92 30.45 2.68
C GLY A 425 23.15 30.07 1.22
N ARG A 426 22.48 29.00 0.74
CA ARG A 426 22.54 28.62 -0.69
C ARG A 426 21.68 29.53 -1.56
N LEU A 427 20.51 29.95 -1.10
CA LEU A 427 19.68 30.96 -1.78
C LEU A 427 20.48 32.25 -2.02
N ASN A 428 21.15 32.77 -0.99
CA ASN A 428 22.01 33.95 -1.09
C ASN A 428 23.19 33.74 -2.06
N ASN A 429 23.81 32.55 -2.06
CA ASN A 429 24.88 32.17 -2.99
C ASN A 429 24.42 31.95 -4.45
N VAL A 430 23.12 31.74 -4.69
CA VAL A 430 22.53 31.66 -6.03
C VAL A 430 22.10 33.04 -6.49
N PHE A 431 21.45 33.80 -5.62
CA PHE A 431 21.05 35.19 -5.84
C PHE A 431 22.26 36.10 -6.16
N SER A 432 23.38 35.97 -5.43
CA SER A 432 24.59 36.76 -5.67
C SER A 432 25.24 36.52 -7.04
N LYS A 433 25.02 35.35 -7.65
CA LYS A 433 25.50 35.02 -9.01
C LYS A 433 24.57 35.56 -10.11
N ILE A 434 23.31 35.83 -9.78
CA ILE A 434 22.28 36.33 -10.71
C ILE A 434 22.27 37.86 -10.71
N GLY A 435 22.46 38.48 -9.54
CA GLY A 435 22.38 39.92 -9.34
C GLY A 435 20.92 40.41 -9.20
N ARG A 436 20.71 41.41 -8.34
CA ARG A 436 19.37 41.93 -7.99
C ARG A 436 18.65 42.58 -9.17
N ASP A 437 19.39 43.27 -10.04
CA ASP A 437 18.85 43.93 -11.24
C ASP A 437 18.09 42.98 -12.16
N THR A 438 18.53 41.73 -12.26
CA THR A 438 17.93 40.67 -13.09
C THR A 438 16.54 40.25 -12.58
N LEU A 439 16.29 40.38 -11.26
CA LEU A 439 14.96 40.15 -10.69
C LEU A 439 14.07 41.39 -10.89
N LEU A 440 14.61 42.59 -10.68
CA LEU A 440 13.88 43.85 -10.87
C LEU A 440 13.45 44.08 -12.32
N ARG A 441 14.25 43.64 -13.30
CA ARG A 441 13.90 43.64 -14.73
C ARG A 441 12.90 42.56 -15.13
N GLY A 442 12.62 41.59 -14.26
CA GLY A 442 11.75 40.44 -14.55
C GLY A 442 12.38 39.35 -15.41
N ASP A 443 13.69 39.41 -15.68
CA ASP A 443 14.43 38.41 -16.46
C ASP A 443 14.48 37.04 -15.74
N VAL A 444 14.43 37.05 -14.40
CA VAL A 444 14.29 35.86 -13.55
C VAL A 444 13.10 36.00 -12.61
N THR A 445 12.12 35.10 -12.75
CA THR A 445 10.95 34.99 -11.87
C THR A 445 11.25 34.22 -10.58
N SER A 446 10.34 34.25 -9.61
CA SER A 446 10.39 33.41 -8.39
C SER A 446 10.58 31.93 -8.73
N ASP A 447 9.75 31.35 -9.60
CA ASP A 447 9.92 29.97 -10.07
C ASP A 447 11.28 29.75 -10.76
N GLY A 448 11.78 30.75 -11.51
CA GLY A 448 13.09 30.70 -12.14
C GLY A 448 14.23 30.61 -11.13
N LEU A 449 14.18 31.41 -10.06
CA LEU A 449 15.14 31.39 -8.95
C LEU A 449 15.04 30.07 -8.16
N ALA A 450 13.84 29.57 -7.91
CA ALA A 450 13.60 28.27 -7.27
C ALA A 450 14.21 27.10 -8.07
N VAL A 451 14.07 27.10 -9.41
CA VAL A 451 14.76 26.12 -10.28
C VAL A 451 16.29 26.22 -10.16
N MET A 452 16.85 27.44 -10.08
CA MET A 452 18.30 27.61 -9.93
C MET A 452 18.81 27.14 -8.57
N LEU A 453 18.08 27.44 -7.49
CA LEU A 453 18.38 26.96 -6.14
C LEU A 453 18.32 25.42 -6.06
N ALA A 454 17.24 24.81 -6.57
CA ALA A 454 17.11 23.36 -6.60
C ALA A 454 18.23 22.68 -7.41
N LYS A 455 18.65 23.28 -8.54
CA LYS A 455 19.79 22.79 -9.33
C LYS A 455 21.12 22.86 -8.57
N ASP A 456 21.40 23.95 -7.85
CA ASP A 456 22.63 24.07 -7.05
C ASP A 456 22.62 23.07 -5.87
N ALA A 457 21.49 22.92 -5.18
CA ALA A 457 21.30 21.95 -4.10
C ALA A 457 21.50 20.49 -4.57
N VAL A 458 20.84 20.08 -5.67
CA VAL A 458 21.00 18.73 -6.25
C VAL A 458 22.44 18.50 -6.73
N LYS A 459 23.09 19.50 -7.34
CA LYS A 459 24.49 19.39 -7.78
C LYS A 459 25.46 19.15 -6.62
N ASP A 460 25.18 19.73 -5.45
CA ASP A 460 26.02 19.60 -4.26
C ASP A 460 25.73 18.28 -3.52
N PHE A 461 24.46 17.92 -3.38
CA PHE A 461 24.00 16.61 -2.90
C PHE A 461 24.69 15.46 -3.65
N LEU A 462 24.74 15.51 -4.99
CA LEU A 462 25.39 14.48 -5.82
C LEU A 462 26.92 14.35 -5.61
N LYS A 463 27.56 15.20 -4.80
CA LYS A 463 28.96 15.04 -4.37
C LYS A 463 29.11 14.23 -3.08
N VAL A 464 28.10 14.25 -2.21
CA VAL A 464 28.11 13.66 -0.86
C VAL A 464 27.15 12.46 -0.72
N CYS A 465 26.27 12.26 -1.70
CA CYS A 465 25.28 11.21 -1.79
C CYS A 465 25.92 9.81 -1.91
N ASP A 466 25.45 8.86 -1.10
CA ASP A 466 25.90 7.46 -1.07
C ASP A 466 25.56 6.73 -2.39
N GLU A 467 26.40 5.78 -2.82
CA GLU A 467 26.11 4.92 -3.97
C GLU A 467 24.80 4.15 -3.80
N LEU A 468 24.40 3.79 -2.58
CA LEU A 468 23.09 3.19 -2.27
C LEU A 468 21.93 4.08 -2.73
N VAL A 469 22.05 5.40 -2.53
CA VAL A 469 21.04 6.39 -2.92
C VAL A 469 21.08 6.66 -4.43
N LEU A 470 22.27 6.65 -5.05
CA LEU A 470 22.40 6.73 -6.51
C LEU A 470 21.80 5.50 -7.22
N ASN A 471 21.82 4.35 -6.55
CA ASN A 471 21.23 3.07 -6.98
C ASN A 471 19.76 2.91 -6.54
N THR A 472 19.01 4.00 -6.40
CA THR A 472 17.56 3.96 -6.15
C THR A 472 16.74 4.00 -7.43
N SER A 473 15.43 3.73 -7.32
CA SER A 473 14.53 3.71 -8.47
C SER A 473 14.54 5.05 -9.22
N LEU A 474 14.43 5.01 -10.55
CA LEU A 474 14.41 6.23 -11.36
C LEU A 474 13.18 7.11 -11.05
N GLU A 475 12.09 6.51 -10.57
CA GLU A 475 10.90 7.25 -10.13
C GLU A 475 11.18 8.01 -8.84
N PHE A 476 11.77 7.36 -7.82
CA PHE A 476 12.18 8.05 -6.60
C PHE A 476 13.20 9.17 -6.88
N ARG A 477 14.14 8.96 -7.80
CA ARG A 477 15.08 10.01 -8.21
C ARG A 477 14.39 11.24 -8.81
N LYS A 478 13.23 11.09 -9.48
CA LYS A 478 12.38 12.24 -9.86
C LYS A 478 11.71 12.87 -8.63
N THR A 479 11.17 12.05 -7.71
CA THR A 479 10.54 12.52 -6.47
C THR A 479 11.51 13.35 -5.61
N LEU A 480 12.78 12.94 -5.49
CA LEU A 480 13.84 13.73 -4.85
C LEU A 480 13.99 15.13 -5.49
N ILE A 481 14.14 15.19 -6.82
CA ILE A 481 14.28 16.46 -7.55
C ILE A 481 13.04 17.34 -7.34
N GLN A 482 11.84 16.74 -7.37
CA GLN A 482 10.58 17.45 -7.12
C GLN A 482 10.50 17.98 -5.68
N SER A 483 10.87 17.18 -4.68
CA SER A 483 10.90 17.60 -3.27
C SER A 483 11.86 18.77 -3.06
N ALA A 484 13.06 18.70 -3.64
CA ALA A 484 14.02 19.81 -3.60
C ALA A 484 13.52 21.06 -4.31
N TYR A 485 12.79 20.92 -5.42
CA TYR A 485 12.16 22.06 -6.11
C TYR A 485 11.06 22.72 -5.27
N TRP A 486 10.17 21.93 -4.64
CA TRP A 486 9.11 22.49 -3.80
C TRP A 486 9.65 23.20 -2.57
N ALA A 487 10.62 22.63 -1.87
CA ALA A 487 11.28 23.30 -0.75
C ALA A 487 12.04 24.56 -1.19
N ALA A 488 12.72 24.53 -2.34
CA ALA A 488 13.38 25.71 -2.91
C ALA A 488 12.37 26.80 -3.29
N LYS A 489 11.18 26.42 -3.77
CA LYS A 489 10.10 27.35 -4.09
C LYS A 489 9.51 27.99 -2.85
N GLU A 490 9.16 27.21 -1.83
CA GLU A 490 8.64 27.71 -0.56
C GLU A 490 9.60 28.69 0.13
N LEU A 491 10.90 28.37 0.13
CA LEU A 491 11.95 29.25 0.66
C LEU A 491 12.10 30.55 -0.18
N VAL A 492 12.09 30.44 -1.52
CA VAL A 492 12.15 31.61 -2.40
C VAL A 492 10.92 32.50 -2.25
N GLU A 493 9.72 31.94 -2.13
CA GLU A 493 8.48 32.71 -1.94
C GLU A 493 8.45 33.41 -0.57
N SER A 494 8.92 32.73 0.48
CA SER A 494 9.04 33.31 1.83
C SER A 494 10.00 34.50 1.87
N ASN A 495 11.13 34.40 1.16
CA ASN A 495 12.18 35.43 1.15
C ASN A 495 12.06 36.40 -0.05
N TRP A 496 11.04 36.27 -0.92
CA TRP A 496 10.95 37.02 -2.19
C TRP A 496 10.94 38.54 -1.98
N LYS A 497 10.21 39.01 -0.96
CA LYS A 497 10.10 40.45 -0.66
C LYS A 497 11.43 41.04 -0.20
N SER A 498 12.17 40.36 0.68
CA SER A 498 13.46 40.83 1.18
C SER A 498 14.58 40.74 0.14
N LEU A 499 14.51 39.79 -0.80
CA LEU A 499 15.41 39.73 -1.96
C LEU A 499 15.19 40.91 -2.94
N LEU A 500 13.94 41.34 -3.13
CA LEU A 500 13.63 42.51 -3.95
C LEU A 500 13.89 43.83 -3.22
N TYR A 501 13.65 43.90 -1.91
CA TYR A 501 13.74 45.09 -1.05
C TYR A 501 14.31 44.70 0.33
N PRO A 502 15.64 44.75 0.53
CA PRO A 502 16.23 44.54 1.85
C PRO A 502 15.88 45.73 2.75
N GLU A 503 15.72 45.46 4.04
CA GLU A 503 15.42 46.49 5.05
C GLU A 503 16.51 47.57 5.03
N GLY A 504 16.11 48.83 4.78
CA GLY A 504 17.01 49.97 4.64
C GLY A 504 17.04 50.65 3.26
N SER A 505 16.34 50.13 2.23
CA SER A 505 16.05 50.96 1.04
C SER A 505 14.87 51.88 1.33
N GLU A 506 15.16 53.06 1.89
CA GLU A 506 14.22 54.17 1.93
C GLU A 506 13.76 54.49 0.49
N VAL A 507 12.45 54.59 0.29
CA VAL A 507 11.90 55.14 -0.92
C VAL A 507 12.03 56.65 -0.79
N GLU A 508 12.97 57.26 -1.52
CA GLU A 508 12.92 58.69 -1.77
C GLU A 508 11.63 58.98 -2.54
N THR A 509 10.57 59.31 -1.80
CA THR A 509 9.42 60.00 -2.34
C THR A 509 9.88 61.41 -2.69
N GLU A 510 10.16 61.65 -3.97
CA GLU A 510 10.28 63.02 -4.50
C GLU A 510 8.95 63.73 -4.23
N ASP A 511 8.90 64.51 -3.16
CA ASP A 511 7.79 65.39 -2.85
C ASP A 511 7.70 66.46 -3.95
N TYR A 512 6.70 66.31 -4.81
CA TYR A 512 6.36 67.24 -5.87
C TYR A 512 5.71 68.51 -5.26
N HIS A 513 6.52 69.32 -4.57
CA HIS A 513 6.19 70.71 -4.27
C HIS A 513 6.64 71.57 -5.45
N GLY A 514 5.67 72.07 -6.20
CA GLY A 514 5.92 72.87 -7.40
C GLY A 514 6.00 74.37 -7.12
N GLU A 515 6.62 75.06 -8.08
CA GLU A 515 6.21 76.39 -8.59
C GLU A 515 6.23 76.33 -10.13
#